data_AF-X1VN30-F1
#
_entry.id   AF-X1VN30-F1
#
_cell.length_a   1.000
_cell.length_b   1.000
_cell.length_c   1.000
_cell.angle_alpha   90.00
_cell.angle_beta   90.00
_cell.angle_gamma   90.00
#
_symmetry.space_group_name_H-M   'P 1'
#
loop_
_entity.id
_entity.type
_entity.pdbx_description
1 polymer ?
#
loop_
_entity_poly.entity_id
_entity_poly.type
_entity_poly.pdbx_seq_one_letter_code
_entity_poly.pdbx_strand_id
1 'polypeptide(L)' 'MAIGDIGSLQDNFCFDTTDGYYVSIIHVSGDIYAIQWISAGDEGWIATVTIDSEG' A
#
# COMPACT_ATOMS: atom_id res chain seq x y z
N MET A 1 11.77 -32.84 -15.84
CA MET A 1 12.39 -31.50 -15.67
C MET A 1 11.23 -30.55 -15.41
N ALA A 2 11.00 -30.19 -14.15
CA ALA A 2 9.91 -29.28 -13.82
C ALA A 2 10.30 -27.89 -14.33
N ILE A 3 9.46 -27.31 -15.18
CA ILE A 3 9.51 -25.88 -15.51
C ILE A 3 9.11 -25.16 -14.21
N GLY A 4 9.99 -24.31 -13.69
CA GLY A 4 9.72 -23.55 -12.47
C GLY A 4 8.57 -22.58 -12.71
N ASP A 5 7.54 -22.67 -11.89
CA ASP A 5 6.57 -21.59 -11.76
C ASP A 5 7.24 -20.44 -11.00
N ILE A 6 7.52 -19.34 -11.69
CA ILE A 6 7.82 -18.06 -11.06
C ILE A 6 6.53 -17.25 -11.09
N GLY A 7 5.57 -17.66 -10.26
CA GLY A 7 4.54 -16.74 -9.80
C GLY A 7 5.18 -15.88 -8.74
N SER A 8 5.61 -14.65 -9.08
CA SER A 8 5.97 -13.68 -8.05
C SER A 8 4.78 -13.53 -7.11
N LEU A 9 4.99 -13.67 -5.80
CA LEU A 9 3.97 -13.38 -4.80
C LEU A 9 3.65 -11.88 -4.87
N GLN A 10 2.62 -11.52 -5.63
CA GLN A 10 2.16 -10.15 -5.73
C GLN A 10 1.16 -9.90 -4.61
N ASP A 11 1.57 -9.19 -3.56
CA ASP A 11 0.64 -8.65 -2.58
C ASP A 11 0.01 -7.36 -3.13
N ASN A 12 -1.31 -7.26 -3.08
CA ASN A 12 -2.06 -6.10 -3.55
C ASN A 12 -2.79 -5.47 -2.38
N PHE A 13 -2.27 -4.34 -1.88
CA PHE A 13 -2.94 -3.57 -0.84
C PHE A 13 -3.81 -2.47 -1.44
N CYS A 14 -5.10 -2.48 -1.10
CA CYS A 14 -6.07 -1.44 -1.47
C CYS A 14 -6.46 -0.67 -0.19
N PHE A 15 -6.13 0.62 -0.13
CA PHE A 15 -6.41 1.47 1.04
C PHE A 15 -7.80 2.12 1.00
N ASP A 16 -8.39 2.31 -0.18
CA ASP A 16 -9.76 2.81 -0.36
C ASP A 16 -10.41 2.12 -1.57
N THR A 17 -11.63 1.61 -1.41
CA THR A 17 -12.37 0.89 -2.47
C THR A 17 -13.37 1.77 -3.21
N THR A 18 -13.47 3.05 -2.85
CA THR A 18 -14.51 3.96 -3.35
C THR A 18 -13.85 5.11 -4.08
N ASP A 19 -13.44 6.15 -3.37
CA ASP A 19 -12.84 7.36 -3.91
C ASP A 19 -11.93 7.98 -2.85
N GLY A 20 -10.62 7.72 -2.97
CA GLY A 20 -9.58 8.34 -2.16
C GLY A 20 -8.95 9.53 -2.88
N TYR A 21 -8.98 10.70 -2.25
CA TYR A 21 -8.42 11.95 -2.76
C TYR A 21 -7.20 12.40 -1.95
N TYR A 22 -6.39 13.28 -2.55
CA TYR A 22 -5.23 13.91 -1.90
C TYR A 22 -4.29 12.90 -1.23
N VAL A 23 -4.05 11.77 -1.89
CA VAL A 23 -3.21 10.69 -1.36
C VAL A 23 -1.77 11.16 -1.18
N SER A 24 -1.19 10.87 -0.03
CA SER A 24 0.23 11.09 0.24
C SER A 24 0.82 9.88 0.95
N ILE A 25 2.03 9.50 0.54
CA ILE A 25 2.79 8.41 1.12
C ILE A 25 4.01 9.01 1.82
N ILE A 26 4.17 8.68 3.09
CA ILE A 26 5.21 9.23 3.96
C ILE A 26 6.03 8.06 4.52
N HIS A 27 7.35 8.11 4.31
CA HIS A 27 8.26 7.17 4.96
C HIS A 27 8.34 7.50 6.45
N VAL A 28 8.11 6.50 7.30
CA VAL A 28 8.13 6.67 8.76
C VAL A 28 9.47 6.20 9.32
N SER A 29 9.82 4.93 9.09
CA SER A 29 11.07 4.33 9.55
C SER A 29 11.23 2.92 8.97
N GLY A 30 12.45 2.51 8.63
CA GLY A 30 12.72 1.18 8.07
C GLY A 30 11.83 0.88 6.86
N ASP A 31 11.07 -0.21 6.93
CA ASP A 31 10.12 -0.63 5.90
C ASP A 31 8.69 -0.11 6.14
N ILE A 32 8.49 0.79 7.11
CA ILE A 32 7.17 1.30 7.50
C ILE A 32 6.86 2.60 6.77
N TYR A 33 5.70 2.61 6.11
CA TYR A 33 5.15 3.75 5.39
C TYR A 33 3.75 4.07 5.91
N ALA A 34 3.45 5.36 6.01
CA ALA A 34 2.10 5.86 6.27
C ALA A 34 1.49 6.35 4.95
N ILE A 35 0.25 5.95 4.69
CA ILE A 35 -0.56 6.42 3.58
C ILE A 35 -1.70 7.22 4.18
N GLN A 36 -1.81 8.48 3.79
CA GLN A 36 -2.93 9.35 4.19
C GLN A 36 -3.73 9.76 2.97
N TRP A 37 -5.05 9.79 3.11
CA TRP A 37 -5.97 10.19 2.05
C TRP A 37 -7.22 10.82 2.65
N ILE A 38 -7.95 11.53 1.81
CA ILE A 38 -9.28 12.04 2.11
C ILE A 38 -10.28 11.10 1.44
N SER A 39 -11.27 10.62 2.19
CA SER A 39 -12.35 9.80 1.62
C SER A 39 -13.43 10.64 0.95
N ALA A 40 -14.37 10.01 0.26
CA ALA A 40 -15.47 10.67 -0.43
C ALA A 40 -16.34 11.60 0.45
N GLY A 41 -16.38 11.39 1.77
CA GLY A 41 -17.10 12.26 2.72
C GLY A 41 -16.27 13.41 3.29
N ASP A 42 -15.09 13.69 2.71
CA ASP A 42 -14.11 14.67 3.18
C ASP A 42 -13.46 14.33 4.54
N GLU A 43 -13.63 13.11 5.05
CA GLU A 43 -12.91 12.63 6.23
C GLU A 43 -11.47 12.23 5.89
N GLY A 44 -10.53 12.62 6.76
CA GLY A 44 -9.13 12.22 6.65
C GLY A 44 -8.86 10.87 7.28
N TRP A 45 -8.13 10.03 6.54
CA TRP A 45 -7.75 8.68 6.94
C TRP A 45 -6.24 8.49 6.86
N ILE A 46 -5.73 7.57 7.69
CA ILE A 46 -4.34 7.15 7.68
C ILE A 46 -4.24 5.65 7.91
N ALA A 47 -3.38 5.00 7.12
CA ALA A 47 -3.03 3.60 7.27
C ALA A 47 -1.51 3.45 7.28
N THR A 48 -1.00 2.50 8.06
CA THR A 48 0.42 2.14 8.06
C THR A 48 0.58 0.80 7.35
N VAL A 49 1.51 0.74 6.40
CA VAL A 49 1.87 -0.47 5.67
C VAL A 49 3.37 -0.75 5.82
N THR A 50 3.74 -2.01 5.65
CA THR A 50 5.13 -2.43 5.52
C THR A 50 5.41 -2.69 4.04
N ILE A 51 6.47 -2.08 3.51
CA ILE A 51 6.94 -2.30 2.15
C ILE A 51 8.35 -2.84 2.26
N ASP A 52 8.50 -4.13 2.02
CA ASP A 52 9.80 -4.79 2.06
C ASP A 52 10.72 -4.23 0.96
N SER A 53 12.00 -4.11 1.28
CA SER A 53 13.05 -3.70 0.35
C SER A 53 13.52 -4.84 -0.57
N GLU A 54 13.14 -6.10 -0.27
CA GLU A 54 13.64 -7.30 -0.95
C GLU A 54 12.99 -7.61 -2.32
N GLY A 55 11.84 -7.01 -2.65
CA GLY A 55 11.29 -6.99 -4.02
C GLY A 55 10.61 -8.26 -4.52
#